data_AF-A0A1Q7GD23-F1
#
_entry.id   AF-A0A1Q7GD23-F1
#
_cell.length_a   1.000
_cell.length_b   1.000
_cell.length_c   1.000
_cell.angle_alpha   90.00
_cell.angle_beta   90.00
_cell.angle_gamma   90.00
#
_symmetry.space_group_name_H-M   'P 1'
#
loop_
_entity.id
_entity.type
_entity.pdbx_description
1 polymer ?
#
loop_
_entity_poly.entity_id
_entity_poly.type
_entity_poly.pdbx_seq_one_letter_code
_entity_poly.pdbx_strand_id
1 'polypeptide(L)'
;MRTWDSQHRLSVRALSADLSQREISPAEANYWWRKNDPAGALLNNLMFLFIVVPIVLVLKSFYALSFVVFAMMVPYGLFLRRLAIYAVRHHLENHPEEWEKFEESGIISSGSGVC
;
A
#
# COMPACT_ATOMS: atom_id res chain seq x y z
N MET A 1 13.44 -21.65 33.57
CA MET A 1 12.41 -21.49 32.52
C MET A 1 12.00 -20.02 32.41
N ARG A 2 12.71 -19.20 31.60
CA ARG A 2 12.33 -17.79 31.34
C ARG A 2 13.00 -17.16 30.10
N THR A 3 13.77 -17.93 29.33
CA THR A 3 14.60 -17.43 28.21
C THR A 3 13.90 -17.50 26.84
N TRP A 4 12.88 -18.36 26.71
CA TRP A 4 12.14 -18.56 25.46
C TRP A 4 11.35 -17.31 25.02
N ASP A 5 10.71 -16.59 25.96
CA ASP A 5 9.96 -15.37 25.65
C ASP A 5 10.85 -14.22 25.16
N SER A 6 12.08 -14.14 25.67
CA SER A 6 13.03 -13.10 25.27
C SER A 6 13.57 -13.35 23.87
N GLN A 7 13.92 -14.59 23.56
CA GLN A 7 14.34 -14.99 22.20
C GLN A 7 13.22 -14.79 21.18
N HIS A 8 11.98 -15.14 21.53
CA HIS A 8 10.83 -14.97 20.63
C HIS A 8 10.49 -13.50 20.38
N ARG A 9 10.59 -12.63 21.40
CA ARG A 9 10.42 -11.17 21.18
C ARG A 9 11.55 -10.58 20.36
N LEU A 10 12.77 -11.09 20.50
CA LEU A 10 13.92 -10.63 19.73
C LEU A 10 13.84 -11.08 18.27
N SER A 11 13.42 -12.32 18.00
CA SER A 11 13.22 -12.81 16.62
C SER A 11 12.06 -12.09 15.93
N VAL A 12 10.94 -11.88 16.61
CA VAL A 12 9.81 -11.09 16.06
C VAL A 12 10.23 -9.64 15.79
N ARG A 13 11.04 -9.03 16.66
CA ARG A 13 11.57 -7.68 16.41
C ARG A 13 12.57 -7.64 15.26
N ALA A 14 13.47 -8.61 15.17
CA ALA A 14 14.42 -8.72 14.06
C ALA A 14 13.71 -8.94 12.73
N LEU A 15 12.68 -9.81 12.71
CA LEU A 15 11.79 -9.98 11.57
C LEU A 15 11.10 -8.65 11.24
N SER A 16 10.51 -7.95 12.22
CA SER A 16 9.88 -6.63 12.02
C SER A 16 10.81 -5.53 11.53
N ALA A 17 12.10 -5.62 11.87
CA ALA A 17 13.12 -4.70 11.39
C ALA A 17 13.51 -5.00 9.95
N ASP A 18 13.67 -6.28 9.60
CA ASP A 18 13.90 -6.74 8.22
C ASP A 18 12.70 -6.40 7.31
N LEU A 19 11.48 -6.58 7.82
CA LEU A 19 10.21 -6.13 7.25
C LEU A 19 10.14 -4.60 7.01
N SER A 20 10.93 -3.84 7.74
CA SER A 20 11.03 -2.40 7.60
C SER A 20 12.19 -1.94 6.74
N GLN A 21 13.14 -2.83 6.47
CA GLN A 21 14.32 -2.57 5.66
C GLN A 21 14.10 -2.98 4.20
N ARG A 22 13.22 -3.95 3.94
CA ARG A 22 12.80 -4.31 2.57
C ARG A 22 11.81 -3.30 2.01
N GLU A 23 12.07 -2.87 0.78
CA GLU A 23 11.28 -1.83 0.13
C GLU A 23 10.05 -2.47 -0.51
N ILE A 24 8.85 -2.10 -0.04
CA ILE A 24 7.58 -2.53 -0.63
C ILE A 24 7.29 -1.63 -1.84
N SER A 25 7.21 -2.23 -3.03
CA SER A 25 6.85 -1.51 -4.25
C SER A 25 5.41 -1.00 -4.13
N PRO A 26 5.17 0.32 -4.10
CA PRO A 26 3.84 0.86 -3.86
C PRO A 26 2.85 0.56 -4.99
N ALA A 27 3.35 0.45 -6.23
CA ALA A 27 2.53 0.13 -7.39
C ALA A 27 2.04 -1.32 -7.30
N GLU A 28 2.93 -2.24 -6.94
CA GLU A 28 2.60 -3.65 -6.83
C GLU A 28 1.78 -3.97 -5.58
N ALA A 29 2.06 -3.29 -4.46
CA ALA A 29 1.22 -3.35 -3.28
C ALA A 29 -0.21 -2.89 -3.57
N ASN A 30 -0.38 -1.83 -4.35
CA ASN A 30 -1.71 -1.37 -4.75
C ASN A 30 -2.40 -2.34 -5.71
N TYR A 31 -1.65 -2.95 -6.63
CA TYR A 31 -2.17 -3.99 -7.53
C TYR A 31 -2.64 -5.23 -6.75
N TRP A 32 -1.81 -5.71 -5.82
CA TRP A 32 -2.13 -6.83 -4.96
C TRP A 32 -3.34 -6.52 -4.08
N TRP A 33 -3.36 -5.37 -3.43
CA TRP A 33 -4.47 -4.97 -2.55
C TRP A 33 -5.78 -4.86 -3.31
N ARG A 34 -5.77 -4.26 -4.50
CA ARG A 34 -6.94 -4.20 -5.38
C ARG A 34 -7.47 -5.58 -5.78
N LYS A 35 -6.58 -6.55 -5.98
CA LYS A 35 -6.94 -7.90 -6.44
C LYS A 35 -7.47 -8.79 -5.32
N ASN A 36 -6.96 -8.61 -4.10
CA ASN A 36 -7.22 -9.51 -2.98
C ASN A 36 -8.22 -8.95 -1.95
N ASP A 37 -8.48 -7.65 -1.94
CA ASP A 37 -9.37 -7.00 -0.97
C ASP A 37 -10.46 -6.15 -1.66
N PRO A 38 -11.76 -6.37 -1.36
CA PRO A 38 -12.84 -5.53 -1.88
C PRO A 38 -12.69 -4.04 -1.52
N ALA A 39 -12.08 -3.70 -0.38
CA ALA A 39 -11.81 -2.31 0.00
C ALA A 39 -10.83 -1.63 -0.96
N GLY A 40 -9.76 -2.34 -1.37
CA GLY A 40 -8.79 -1.86 -2.35
C GLY A 40 -9.44 -1.65 -3.73
N ALA A 41 -10.33 -2.54 -4.16
CA ALA A 41 -11.08 -2.40 -5.40
C ALA A 41 -12.03 -1.19 -5.38
N LEU A 42 -12.76 -0.98 -4.29
CA LEU A 42 -13.68 0.14 -4.12
C LEU A 42 -12.95 1.49 -4.14
N LEU A 43 -11.84 1.59 -3.41
CA LEU A 43 -11.02 2.79 -3.34
C LEU A 43 -10.37 3.14 -4.69
N ASN A 44 -9.98 2.12 -5.47
CA ASN A 44 -9.51 2.32 -6.84
C ASN A 44 -10.62 2.84 -7.77
N ASN A 45 -11.84 2.32 -7.66
CA ASN A 45 -12.98 2.86 -8.42
C ASN A 45 -13.30 4.31 -8.04
N LEU A 46 -13.17 4.64 -6.75
CA LEU A 46 -13.31 6.02 -6.30
C LEU A 46 -12.20 6.93 -6.86
N MET A 47 -10.96 6.44 -6.99
CA MET A 47 -9.88 7.16 -7.69
C MET A 47 -10.25 7.46 -9.15
N PHE A 48 -10.90 6.53 -9.84
CA PHE A 48 -11.38 6.76 -11.21
C PHE A 48 -12.46 7.85 -11.27
N LEU A 49 -13.37 7.88 -10.30
CA LEU A 49 -14.35 8.96 -10.15
C LEU A 49 -13.66 10.32 -9.95
N PHE A 50 -12.60 10.40 -9.15
CA PHE A 50 -11.81 11.62 -8.97
C PHE A 50 -11.14 12.13 -10.26
N ILE A 51 -10.97 11.29 -11.28
CA ILE A 51 -10.44 11.71 -12.59
C ILE A 51 -11.58 12.18 -13.50
N VAL A 52 -12.66 11.41 -13.55
CA VAL A 52 -13.78 11.66 -14.48
C VAL A 52 -14.61 12.87 -14.04
N VAL A 53 -14.88 13.01 -12.74
CA VAL A 53 -15.75 14.06 -12.20
C VAL A 53 -15.22 15.47 -12.50
N PRO A 54 -13.93 15.81 -12.25
CA PRO A 54 -13.39 17.12 -12.61
C PRO A 54 -13.54 17.47 -14.10
N ILE A 55 -13.37 16.49 -14.99
CA ILE A 55 -13.50 16.68 -16.45
C ILE A 55 -14.95 17.04 -16.79
N VAL A 56 -15.92 16.29 -16.27
CA VAL A 56 -17.35 16.56 -16.49
C VAL A 56 -17.75 17.92 -15.91
N LEU A 57 -17.22 18.29 -14.74
CA LEU A 57 -17.48 19.59 -14.12
C LEU A 57 -16.92 20.75 -14.96
N VAL A 58 -15.72 20.60 -15.54
CA VAL A 58 -15.12 21.58 -16.46
C VAL A 58 -15.99 21.76 -17.71
N LEU A 59 -16.47 20.66 -18.30
CA LEU A 59 -17.36 20.71 -19.47
C LEU A 59 -18.68 21.43 -19.18
N LYS A 60 -19.13 21.44 -17.92
CA LYS A 60 -20.33 22.16 -17.46
C LYS A 60 -20.02 23.54 -16.87
N SER A 61 -18.80 24.06 -17.06
CA SER A 61 -18.33 25.36 -16.56
C SER A 61 -18.28 25.50 -15.03
N PHE A 62 -18.28 24.39 -14.28
CA PHE A 62 -18.11 24.37 -12.82
C PHE A 62 -16.62 24.35 -12.42
N TYR A 63 -15.87 25.38 -12.83
CA TYR A 63 -14.41 25.44 -12.67
C TYR A 63 -13.96 25.43 -11.21
N ALA A 64 -14.63 26.19 -10.33
CA ALA A 64 -14.29 26.24 -8.91
C ALA A 64 -14.47 24.88 -8.22
N LEU A 65 -15.58 24.18 -8.52
CA LEU A 65 -15.84 22.85 -7.96
C LEU A 65 -14.87 21.81 -8.52
N SER A 66 -14.56 21.86 -9.82
CA SER A 66 -13.55 21.00 -10.44
C SER A 66 -12.17 21.17 -9.78
N PHE A 67 -11.77 22.41 -9.51
CA PHE A 67 -10.52 22.71 -8.83
C PHE A 67 -10.47 22.12 -7.42
N VAL A 68 -11.56 22.23 -6.64
CA VAL A 68 -11.63 21.63 -5.29
C VAL A 68 -11.51 20.11 -5.36
N VAL A 69 -12.22 19.46 -6.28
CA VAL A 69 -12.13 17.99 -6.46
C VAL A 69 -10.72 17.58 -6.87
N PHE A 70 -10.09 18.34 -7.77
CA PHE A 70 -8.71 18.09 -8.20
C PHE A 70 -7.70 18.28 -7.06
N ALA A 71 -7.86 19.32 -6.24
CA ALA A 71 -7.01 19.56 -5.08
C ALA A 71 -7.08 18.41 -4.06
N MET A 72 -8.25 17.77 -3.93
CA MET A 72 -8.46 16.61 -3.05
C MET A 72 -7.92 15.29 -3.65
N MET A 73 -7.67 15.23 -4.96
CA MET A 73 -7.17 14.03 -5.63
C MET A 73 -5.74 13.67 -5.20
N VAL A 74 -4.87 14.66 -5.05
CA VAL A 74 -3.46 14.46 -4.66
C VAL A 74 -3.32 13.82 -3.26
N PRO A 75 -3.92 14.38 -2.18
CA PRO A 75 -3.82 13.75 -0.86
C PRO A 75 -4.53 12.39 -0.83
N TYR A 76 -5.60 12.21 -1.61
CA TYR A 76 -6.29 10.92 -1.72
C TYR A 76 -5.39 9.84 -2.34
N GLY A 77 -4.69 10.15 -3.44
CA GLY A 77 -3.75 9.21 -4.06
C GLY A 77 -2.59 8.81 -3.13
N LEU A 78 -2.06 9.77 -2.36
CA LEU A 78 -1.04 9.50 -1.34
C LEU A 78 -1.58 8.61 -0.21
N PHE A 79 -2.84 8.82 0.19
CA PHE A 79 -3.51 8.01 1.21
C PHE A 79 -3.68 6.56 0.75
N LEU A 80 -4.12 6.34 -0.50
CA LEU A 80 -4.22 4.99 -1.07
C LEU A 80 -2.88 4.26 -1.09
N ARG A 81 -1.81 4.96 -1.47
CA ARG A 81 -0.46 4.38 -1.47
C ARG A 81 -0.08 3.87 -0.07
N ARG A 82 -0.38 4.64 0.98
CA ARG A 82 -0.09 4.22 2.36
C ARG A 82 -0.95 3.04 2.80
N LEU A 83 -2.24 3.04 2.44
CA LEU A 83 -3.12 1.92 2.77
C LEU A 83 -2.71 0.63 2.06
N ALA A 84 -2.30 0.69 0.79
CA ALA A 84 -1.81 -0.46 0.06
C ALA A 84 -0.58 -1.09 0.72
N ILE A 85 0.40 -0.25 1.10
CA ILE A 85 1.60 -0.70 1.82
C ILE A 85 1.23 -1.30 3.18
N TYR A 86 0.32 -0.65 3.91
CA TYR A 86 -0.16 -1.14 5.19
C TYR A 86 -0.89 -2.49 5.05
N ALA A 87 -1.74 -2.65 4.03
CA ALA A 87 -2.45 -3.89 3.76
C ALA A 87 -1.49 -5.04 3.46
N VAL A 88 -0.49 -4.81 2.60
CA VAL A 88 0.56 -5.80 2.30
C VAL A 88 1.36 -6.14 3.55
N ARG A 89 1.81 -5.14 4.32
CA ARG A 89 2.57 -5.38 5.55
C ARG A 89 1.74 -6.17 6.57
N HIS A 90 0.49 -5.77 6.79
CA HIS A 90 -0.40 -6.45 7.73
C HIS A 90 -0.71 -7.89 7.30
N HIS A 91 -0.88 -8.11 5.99
CA HIS A 91 -1.07 -9.45 5.44
C HIS A 91 0.15 -10.33 5.69
N LEU A 92 1.36 -9.83 5.44
CA LEU A 92 2.62 -10.56 5.65
C LEU A 92 2.98 -10.78 7.12
N GLU A 93 2.52 -9.90 8.03
CA GLU A 93 2.63 -10.12 9.48
C GLU A 93 1.76 -11.31 9.94
N ASN A 94 0.60 -11.51 9.31
CA ASN A 94 -0.31 -12.61 9.62
C ASN A 94 0.02 -13.90 8.83
N HIS A 95 0.65 -13.78 7.66
CA HIS A 95 1.02 -14.89 6.76
C HIS A 95 2.51 -14.85 6.40
N PRO A 96 3.39 -15.17 7.36
CA PRO A 96 4.84 -15.16 7.15
C PRO A 96 5.34 -16.21 6.13
N GLU A 97 4.50 -17.18 5.75
CA GLU A 97 4.78 -18.18 4.73
C GLU A 97 4.66 -17.66 3.29
N GLU A 98 3.96 -16.54 3.06
CA GLU A 98 3.77 -15.99 1.70
C GLU A 98 4.89 -15.06 1.26
N TRP A 99 5.91 -14.89 2.11
CA TRP A 99 7.07 -14.02 1.89
C TRP A 99 7.76 -14.25 0.56
N GLU A 100 8.08 -15.51 0.27
CA GLU A 100 8.80 -15.91 -0.94
C GLU A 100 7.99 -15.59 -2.20
N LYS A 101 6.66 -15.75 -2.14
CA LYS A 101 5.75 -15.42 -3.25
C LYS A 101 5.69 -13.90 -3.50
N PHE A 102 5.75 -13.10 -2.44
CA PHE A 102 5.72 -11.64 -2.57
C PHE A 102 7.06 -11.09 -3.09
N GLU A 103 8.18 -11.71 -2.73
CA GLU A 103 9.50 -11.42 -3.28
C GLU A 103 9.60 -11.83 -4.77
N GLU A 104 9.14 -13.03 -5.13
CA GLU A 104 9.07 -13.47 -6.54
C GLU A 104 8.16 -12.59 -7.40
N SER A 105 7.06 -12.10 -6.81
CA SER A 105 6.11 -11.23 -7.52
C SER A 105 6.61 -9.80 -7.74
N GLY A 106 7.69 -9.38 -7.06
CA GLY A 106 8.24 -8.03 -7.10
C GLY A 106 7.64 -7.06 -6.07
N ILE A 107 6.65 -7.49 -5.29
CA ILE A 107 5.94 -6.64 -4.32
C ILE A 107 6.91 -6.18 -3.23
N ILE A 108 7.88 -7.02 -2.89
CA ILE A 108 8.93 -6.75 -1.94
C ILE A 108 10.26 -6.88 -2.68
N SER A 109 11.06 -5.82 -2.67
CA SER A 109 12.44 -5.92 -3.08
C SER A 109 13.31 -6.09 -1.84
N SER A 110 14.07 -7.17 -1.79
CA SER A 110 15.22 -7.27 -0.89
C SER A 110 16.16 -6.16 -1.29
N GLY A 111 16.15 -5.06 -0.54
CA GLY A 111 17.02 -3.91 -0.80
C GLY A 111 18.44 -4.43 -0.91
N SER A 112 18.94 -4.54 -2.15
CA SER A 112 20.36 -4.67 -2.38
C SER A 112 20.94 -3.37 -1.85
N GLY A 113 21.66 -3.48 -0.74
CA GLY A 113 22.55 -2.43 -0.30
C GLY A 113 23.46 -2.09 -1.46
N VAL A 114 23.11 -1.03 -2.19
CA VAL A 114 24.05 -0.34 -3.06
C VAL A 114 24.74 0.64 -2.13
N CYS A 115 25.98 0.29 -1.79
CA CYS A 115 26.96 1.14 -1.13
C CYS A 115 27.10 2.50 -1.82
#